data_AF-A0A951MEP9-F1
#
_entry.id   AF-A0A951MEP9-F1
#
_cell.length_a   1.000
_cell.length_b   1.000
_cell.length_c   1.000
_cell.angle_alpha   90.00
_cell.angle_beta   90.00
_cell.angle_gamma   90.00
#
_symmetry.space_group_name_H-M   'P 1'
#
loop_
_entity.id
_entity.type
_entity.pdbx_description
1 polymer ?
#
loop_
_entity_poly.entity_id
_entity_poly.type
_entity_poly.pdbx_seq_one_letter_code
_entity_poly.pdbx_strand_id
1 'polypeptide(L)'
;MQTTIDQLLTRMCDPQEKEAYLYADKLSKIGNQEVIDKLIEILKSENYENAQLAARALGKIQDNQPALDHLFEVIHRRENQLRNGSFVQTLEGYDLSEKFVDLFRLYLFGNFKTSALAKELLDTVEFELTPRVLKKLEKHWNHFKNNIDQNSEEFEIKRSEVEEMMEEIKQIFSENE
;
A
#
# COMPACT_ATOMS: atom_id res chain seq x y z
N MET A 1 -7.15 25.19 26.27
CA MET A 1 -6.41 25.60 25.06
C MET A 1 -6.86 24.70 23.93
N GLN A 2 -7.43 25.26 22.86
CA GLN A 2 -7.74 24.48 21.65
C GLN A 2 -6.39 24.06 21.04
N THR A 3 -6.08 22.77 21.01
CA THR A 3 -4.87 22.30 20.33
C THR A 3 -5.05 22.49 18.82
N THR A 4 -4.15 23.21 18.16
CA THR A 4 -4.23 23.45 16.71
C THR A 4 -3.69 22.27 15.91
N ILE A 5 -4.04 22.18 14.62
CA ILE A 5 -3.48 21.17 13.70
C ILE A 5 -1.94 21.22 13.71
N ASP A 6 -1.36 22.41 13.63
CA ASP A 6 0.10 22.60 13.65
C ASP A 6 0.75 22.13 14.96
N GLN A 7 0.09 22.32 16.10
CA GLN A 7 0.60 21.81 17.38
C GLN A 7 0.57 20.28 17.43
N LEU A 8 -0.48 19.66 16.88
CA LEU A 8 -0.55 18.20 16.78
C LEU A 8 0.53 17.65 15.84
N LEU A 9 0.76 18.28 14.69
CA LEU A 9 1.80 17.87 13.74
C LEU A 9 3.19 18.03 14.33
N THR A 10 3.45 19.15 15.02
CA THR A 10 4.73 19.38 15.70
C THR A 10 5.03 18.27 16.71
N ARG A 11 4.03 17.86 17.49
CA ARG A 11 4.18 16.77 18.45
C ARG A 11 4.29 15.40 17.79
N MET A 12 3.52 15.16 16.72
CA MET A 12 3.61 13.91 15.95
C MET A 12 5.00 13.72 15.35
N CYS A 13 5.67 14.80 14.94
CA CYS A 13 6.99 14.76 14.30
C CYS A 13 8.17 15.03 15.25
N ASP A 14 7.92 15.15 16.55
CA ASP A 14 8.99 15.36 17.54
C ASP A 14 9.66 14.02 17.87
N PRO A 15 10.96 13.84 17.57
CA PRO A 15 11.67 12.59 17.85
C PRO A 15 11.79 12.25 19.34
N GLN A 16 11.54 13.21 20.24
CA GLN A 16 11.51 12.99 21.70
C GLN A 16 10.10 12.67 22.22
N GLU A 17 9.08 12.78 21.38
CA GLU A 17 7.69 12.54 21.78
C GLU A 17 7.39 11.04 21.80
N LYS A 18 7.35 10.48 23.01
CA LYS A 18 7.05 9.05 23.23
C LYS A 18 5.63 8.69 22.83
N GLU A 19 4.74 9.68 22.79
CA GLU A 19 3.33 9.52 22.46
C GLU A 19 2.98 10.00 21.05
N ALA A 20 3.96 10.06 20.12
CA ALA A 20 3.78 10.57 18.76
C ALA A 20 2.55 9.96 18.04
N TYR A 21 2.31 8.66 18.24
CA TYR A 21 1.16 7.95 17.67
C TYR A 21 -0.20 8.46 18.19
N LEU A 22 -0.28 9.01 19.41
CA LEU A 22 -1.52 9.61 19.92
C LEU A 22 -1.87 10.89 19.17
N TYR A 23 -0.86 11.64 18.71
CA TYR A 23 -1.08 12.85 17.91
C TYR A 23 -1.50 12.51 16.49
N ALA A 24 -0.91 11.47 15.88
CA ALA A 24 -1.40 10.89 14.63
C ALA A 24 -2.87 10.47 14.72
N ASP A 25 -3.25 9.77 15.81
CA ASP A 25 -4.64 9.34 16.05
C ASP A 25 -5.59 10.52 16.33
N LYS A 26 -5.11 11.64 16.89
CA LYS A 26 -5.90 12.88 17.03
C LYS A 26 -6.11 13.56 15.69
N LEU A 27 -5.06 13.62 14.85
CA LEU A 27 -5.13 14.17 13.50
C LEU A 27 -6.11 13.38 12.63
N SER A 28 -6.08 12.05 12.68
CA SER A 28 -7.01 11.22 11.92
C SER A 28 -8.48 11.44 12.31
N LYS A 29 -8.75 11.76 13.58
CA LYS A 29 -10.09 12.12 14.06
C LYS A 29 -10.55 13.50 13.59
N ILE A 30 -9.61 14.42 13.33
CA ILE A 30 -9.94 15.73 12.76
C ILE A 30 -10.28 15.57 11.27
N GLY A 31 -9.43 14.86 10.52
CA GLY A 31 -9.74 14.31 9.20
C GLY A 31 -10.18 15.29 8.11
N ASN A 32 -10.09 16.60 8.32
CA ASN A 32 -10.45 17.59 7.31
C ASN A 32 -9.38 17.69 6.20
N GLN A 33 -9.71 18.37 5.10
CA GLN A 33 -8.80 18.50 3.96
C GLN A 33 -7.44 19.09 4.33
N GLU A 34 -7.41 20.09 5.22
CA GLU A 34 -6.16 20.69 5.69
C GLU A 34 -5.24 19.67 6.39
N VAL A 35 -5.81 18.77 7.20
CA VAL A 35 -5.05 17.69 7.83
C VAL A 35 -4.55 16.70 6.78
N ILE A 36 -5.37 16.31 5.81
CA ILE A 36 -4.96 15.40 4.74
C ILE A 36 -3.77 15.99 3.97
N ASP A 37 -3.86 17.25 3.54
CA ASP A 37 -2.82 17.91 2.76
C ASP A 37 -1.49 17.98 3.54
N LYS A 38 -1.54 18.40 4.81
CA LYS A 38 -0.33 18.47 5.67
C LYS A 38 0.25 17.08 5.96
N LEU A 39 -0.58 16.06 6.14
CA LEU A 39 -0.10 14.69 6.32
C LEU A 39 0.53 14.14 5.04
N ILE A 40 0.02 14.50 3.86
CA ILE A 40 0.62 14.13 2.57
C ILE A 40 2.02 14.77 2.42
N GLU A 41 2.20 16.03 2.82
CA GLU A 41 3.51 16.69 2.83
C GLU A 41 4.51 15.92 3.70
N ILE A 42 4.09 15.51 4.91
CA ILE A 42 4.93 14.74 5.84
C ILE A 42 5.22 13.34 5.30
N LEU A 43 4.21 12.68 4.73
CA LEU A 43 4.34 11.37 4.08
C LEU A 43 5.45 11.37 3.01
N LYS A 44 5.57 12.48 2.27
CA LYS A 44 6.56 12.64 1.21
C LYS A 44 7.94 13.09 1.69
N SER A 45 8.10 13.41 2.97
CA SER A 45 9.37 13.82 3.56
C SER A 45 10.41 12.69 3.60
N GLU A 46 11.68 13.04 3.84
CA GLU A 46 12.78 12.07 3.93
C GLU A 46 12.82 11.30 5.26
N ASN A 47 12.13 11.81 6.30
CA ASN A 47 12.11 11.18 7.61
C ASN A 47 11.10 10.02 7.61
N TYR A 48 11.63 8.79 7.65
CA TYR A 48 10.85 7.56 7.55
C TYR A 48 9.84 7.41 8.70
N GLU A 49 10.23 7.72 9.94
CA GLU A 49 9.37 7.61 11.12
C GLU A 49 8.18 8.57 11.03
N ASN A 50 8.43 9.82 10.61
CA ASN A 50 7.39 10.81 10.38
C ASN A 50 6.46 10.41 9.23
N ALA A 51 7.02 9.92 8.13
CA ALA A 51 6.24 9.43 6.99
C ALA A 51 5.35 8.24 7.39
N GLN A 52 5.85 7.33 8.22
CA GLN A 52 5.09 6.19 8.72
C GLN A 52 3.91 6.63 9.60
N LEU A 53 4.12 7.60 10.50
CA LEU A 53 3.06 8.17 11.32
C LEU A 53 2.01 8.87 10.46
N ALA A 54 2.44 9.61 9.44
CA ALA A 54 1.53 10.25 8.50
C ALA A 54 0.70 9.24 7.71
N ALA A 55 1.33 8.18 7.17
CA ALA A 55 0.62 7.10 6.48
C ALA A 55 -0.43 6.44 7.39
N ARG A 56 -0.07 6.15 8.65
CA ARG A 56 -0.99 5.59 9.64
C ARG A 56 -2.17 6.51 9.91
N ALA A 57 -1.94 7.82 10.06
CA ALA A 57 -3.01 8.78 10.29
C ALA A 57 -3.94 8.87 9.07
N LEU A 58 -3.38 8.95 7.86
CA LEU A 58 -4.12 9.00 6.60
C LEU A 58 -5.00 7.75 6.41
N GLY A 59 -4.47 6.56 6.64
CA GLY A 59 -5.23 5.30 6.56
C GLY A 59 -6.39 5.18 7.55
N LYS A 60 -6.52 6.09 8.53
CA LYS A 60 -7.63 6.12 9.49
C LYS A 60 -8.66 7.21 9.21
N ILE A 61 -8.44 8.06 8.21
CA ILE A 61 -9.36 9.12 7.80
C ILE A 61 -10.37 8.53 6.81
N GLN A 62 -11.65 8.91 6.90
CA GLN A 62 -12.72 8.36 6.05
C GLN A 62 -12.61 8.79 4.58
N ASP A 63 -12.37 10.08 4.33
CA ASP A 63 -12.27 10.65 2.97
C ASP A 63 -10.81 10.74 2.50
N ASN A 64 -10.01 9.72 2.82
CA ASN A 64 -8.56 9.70 2.61
C ASN A 64 -8.13 9.31 1.19
N GLN A 65 -9.05 8.89 0.32
CA GLN A 65 -8.74 8.32 -0.99
C GLN A 65 -7.77 9.15 -1.85
N PRO A 66 -7.81 10.51 -1.85
CA PRO A 66 -6.82 11.32 -2.57
C PRO A 66 -5.35 11.08 -2.15
N ALA A 67 -5.12 10.57 -0.93
CA ALA A 67 -3.80 10.24 -0.42
C ALA A 67 -3.26 8.89 -0.93
N LEU A 68 -4.09 8.03 -1.51
CA LEU A 68 -3.70 6.67 -1.90
C LEU A 68 -2.56 6.66 -2.92
N ASP A 69 -2.64 7.51 -3.96
CA ASP A 69 -1.58 7.58 -4.98
C ASP A 69 -0.26 8.10 -4.39
N HIS A 70 -0.33 8.98 -3.38
CA HIS A 70 0.84 9.48 -2.66
C HIS A 70 1.48 8.38 -1.81
N LEU A 71 0.66 7.51 -1.21
CA LEU A 71 1.13 6.36 -0.45
C LEU A 71 1.83 5.33 -1.36
N PHE A 72 1.27 5.03 -2.54
CA PHE A 72 1.94 4.17 -3.53
C PHE A 72 3.27 4.76 -4.02
N GLU A 73 3.34 6.08 -4.24
CA GLU A 73 4.59 6.76 -4.58
C GLU A 73 5.67 6.47 -3.53
N VAL A 74 5.34 6.62 -2.24
CA VAL A 74 6.26 6.38 -1.12
C VAL A 74 6.60 4.90 -0.93
N ILE A 75 5.65 3.98 -1.14
CA ILE A 75 5.89 2.53 -1.09
C ILE A 75 6.92 2.11 -2.14
N HIS A 76 6.88 2.70 -3.34
CA HIS A 76 7.76 2.35 -4.45
C HIS A 76 9.13 3.06 -4.44
N ARG A 77 9.35 4.00 -3.52
CA ARG A 77 10.65 4.66 -3.33
C ARG A 77 11.76 3.66 -3.04
N ARG A 78 12.90 3.82 -3.69
CA ARG A 78 14.02 2.88 -3.61
C ARG A 78 14.57 2.79 -2.19
N GLU A 79 14.68 3.92 -1.52
CA GLU A 79 15.12 4.07 -0.13
C GLU A 79 14.19 3.37 0.89
N ASN A 80 12.96 3.07 0.49
CA ASN A 80 11.98 2.38 1.32
C ASN A 80 11.88 0.88 1.03
N GLN A 81 12.49 0.36 -0.05
CA GLN A 81 12.31 -1.04 -0.49
C GLN A 81 12.56 -2.09 0.60
N LEU A 82 13.46 -1.84 1.56
CA LEU A 82 13.75 -2.78 2.64
C LEU A 82 12.77 -2.70 3.82
N ARG A 83 11.91 -1.67 3.87
CA ARG A 83 11.05 -1.35 5.02
C ARG A 83 9.65 -0.83 4.66
N ASN A 84 9.27 -0.87 3.39
CA ASN A 84 8.00 -0.33 2.89
C ASN A 84 6.76 -1.14 3.32
N GLY A 85 6.92 -2.32 3.91
CA GLY A 85 5.80 -3.10 4.45
C GLY A 85 5.02 -2.39 5.56
N SER A 86 5.60 -1.38 6.21
CA SER A 86 4.87 -0.50 7.15
C SER A 86 3.85 0.40 6.45
N PHE A 87 4.17 0.90 5.26
CA PHE A 87 3.25 1.70 4.44
C PHE A 87 2.17 0.82 3.81
N VAL A 88 2.55 -0.36 3.32
CA VAL A 88 1.61 -1.34 2.73
C VAL A 88 0.52 -1.73 3.73
N GLN A 89 0.87 -1.90 5.01
CA GLN A 89 -0.11 -2.18 6.07
C GLN A 89 -1.20 -1.10 6.19
N THR A 90 -0.90 0.15 5.85
CA THR A 90 -1.89 1.24 5.93
C THR A 90 -2.87 1.24 4.76
N LEU A 91 -2.63 0.43 3.72
CA LEU A 91 -3.53 0.31 2.56
C LEU A 91 -4.88 -0.29 2.93
N GLU A 92 -4.98 -1.06 4.02
CA GLU A 92 -6.25 -1.60 4.56
C GLU A 92 -7.30 -0.50 4.83
N GLY A 93 -6.85 0.73 5.04
CA GLY A 93 -7.70 1.89 5.28
C GLY A 93 -8.20 2.60 4.03
N TYR A 94 -8.00 2.05 2.84
CA TYR A 94 -8.35 2.66 1.56
C TYR A 94 -9.20 1.74 0.71
N ASP A 95 -9.92 2.32 -0.25
CA ASP A 95 -10.51 1.53 -1.33
C ASP A 95 -9.43 1.14 -2.33
N LEU A 96 -9.20 -0.17 -2.47
CA LEU A 96 -8.17 -0.77 -3.31
C LEU A 96 -8.75 -1.48 -4.55
N SER A 97 -10.05 -1.35 -4.82
CA SER A 97 -10.77 -2.04 -5.89
C SER A 97 -10.12 -1.89 -7.28
N GLU A 98 -9.53 -0.72 -7.58
CA GLU A 98 -8.81 -0.47 -8.84
C GLU A 98 -7.29 -0.75 -8.79
N LYS A 99 -6.75 -1.18 -7.64
CA LYS A 99 -5.31 -1.26 -7.36
C LYS A 99 -4.73 -2.68 -7.45
N PHE A 100 -5.46 -3.62 -8.06
CA PHE A 100 -5.02 -5.01 -8.22
C PHE A 100 -3.60 -5.14 -8.76
N VAL A 101 -3.26 -4.42 -9.84
CA VAL A 101 -1.95 -4.54 -10.47
C VAL A 101 -0.83 -4.00 -9.58
N ASP A 102 -1.08 -2.95 -8.81
CA ASP A 102 -0.08 -2.39 -7.90
C ASP A 102 0.18 -3.34 -6.72
N LEU A 103 -0.88 -3.90 -6.13
CA LEU A 103 -0.76 -4.95 -5.11
C LEU A 103 -0.06 -6.20 -5.65
N PHE A 104 -0.40 -6.64 -6.86
CA PHE A 104 0.26 -7.77 -7.51
C PHE A 104 1.77 -7.55 -7.69
N ARG A 105 2.18 -6.33 -8.05
CA ARG A 105 3.61 -6.00 -8.14
C ARG A 105 4.28 -6.00 -6.78
N LEU A 106 3.62 -5.51 -5.74
CA LEU A 106 4.12 -5.58 -4.37
C LEU A 106 4.27 -7.03 -3.89
N TYR A 107 3.32 -7.88 -4.25
CA TYR A 107 3.39 -9.30 -4.00
C TYR A 107 4.60 -9.94 -4.70
N LEU A 108 4.81 -9.70 -6.00
CA LEU A 108 5.91 -10.32 -6.74
C LEU A 108 7.30 -9.80 -6.34
N PHE A 109 7.45 -8.50 -6.10
CA PHE A 109 8.77 -7.86 -6.00
C PHE A 109 9.07 -7.26 -4.62
N GLY A 110 8.15 -7.38 -3.67
CA GLY A 110 8.31 -6.86 -2.31
C GLY A 110 9.25 -7.69 -1.45
N ASN A 111 9.79 -7.07 -0.39
CA ASN A 111 10.39 -7.84 0.71
C ASN A 111 9.34 -8.75 1.37
N PHE A 112 9.78 -9.67 2.23
CA PHE A 112 8.91 -10.64 2.91
C PHE A 112 7.60 -10.04 3.46
N LYS A 113 7.69 -8.94 4.25
CA LYS A 113 6.51 -8.30 4.85
C LYS A 113 5.58 -7.69 3.78
N THR A 114 6.17 -7.06 2.77
CA THR A 114 5.41 -6.43 1.68
C THR A 114 4.70 -7.46 0.83
N SER A 115 5.39 -8.56 0.49
CA SER A 115 4.81 -9.67 -0.26
C SER A 115 3.65 -10.29 0.51
N ALA A 116 3.83 -10.57 1.81
CA ALA A 116 2.79 -11.18 2.64
C ALA A 116 1.53 -10.31 2.74
N LEU A 117 1.69 -9.01 3.07
CA LEU A 117 0.56 -8.09 3.17
C LEU A 117 -0.13 -7.86 1.83
N ALA A 118 0.64 -7.75 0.74
CA ALA A 118 0.06 -7.60 -0.59
C ALA A 118 -0.75 -8.83 -1.00
N LYS A 119 -0.28 -10.05 -0.64
CA LYS A 119 -1.05 -11.29 -0.87
C LYS A 119 -2.37 -11.28 -0.10
N GLU A 120 -2.33 -10.93 1.19
CA GLU A 120 -3.53 -10.84 2.03
C GLU A 120 -4.55 -9.85 1.43
N LEU A 121 -4.11 -8.69 0.95
CA LEU A 121 -4.99 -7.73 0.28
C LEU A 121 -5.53 -8.26 -1.05
N LEU A 122 -4.72 -8.98 -1.84
CA LEU A 122 -5.18 -9.61 -3.09
C LEU A 122 -6.25 -10.67 -2.85
N ASP A 123 -6.22 -11.33 -1.70
CA ASP A 123 -7.18 -12.39 -1.35
C ASP A 123 -8.48 -11.86 -0.74
N THR A 124 -8.46 -10.62 -0.20
CA THR A 124 -9.55 -10.08 0.62
C THR A 124 -10.31 -8.94 -0.05
N VAL A 125 -9.69 -8.21 -0.97
CA VAL A 125 -10.32 -7.09 -1.68
C VAL A 125 -11.13 -7.60 -2.87
N GLU A 126 -12.34 -7.07 -3.04
CA GLU A 126 -13.11 -7.24 -4.28
C GLU A 126 -12.61 -6.25 -5.34
N PHE A 127 -12.07 -6.76 -6.45
CA PHE A 127 -11.42 -5.94 -7.46
C PHE A 127 -12.28 -5.69 -8.71
N GLU A 128 -12.16 -4.48 -9.25
CA GLU A 128 -12.68 -4.14 -10.58
C GLU A 128 -11.72 -4.64 -11.66
N LEU A 129 -11.94 -5.89 -12.09
CA LEU A 129 -11.09 -6.55 -13.07
C LEU A 129 -11.47 -6.16 -14.50
N THR A 130 -10.46 -5.85 -15.32
CA THR A 130 -10.63 -5.61 -16.76
C THR A 130 -9.67 -6.47 -17.58
N PRO A 131 -9.92 -6.72 -18.88
CA PRO A 131 -8.97 -7.44 -19.74
C PRO A 131 -7.57 -6.79 -19.78
N ARG A 132 -7.47 -5.48 -19.49
CA ARG A 132 -6.19 -4.77 -19.37
C ARG A 132 -5.42 -5.17 -18.11
N VAL A 133 -6.10 -5.49 -17.01
CA VAL A 133 -5.49 -6.00 -15.77
C VAL A 133 -4.78 -7.33 -16.06
N LEU A 134 -5.47 -8.27 -16.70
CA LEU A 134 -4.90 -9.58 -17.07
C LEU A 134 -3.62 -9.44 -17.91
N LYS A 135 -3.65 -8.59 -18.95
CA LYS A 135 -2.46 -8.32 -19.79
C LYS A 135 -1.27 -7.76 -18.99
N LYS A 136 -1.52 -6.89 -18.00
CA LYS A 136 -0.48 -6.36 -17.12
C LYS A 136 0.04 -7.45 -16.18
N LEU A 137 -0.83 -8.32 -15.69
CA LEU A 137 -0.48 -9.45 -14.83
C LEU A 137 0.47 -10.41 -15.54
N GLU A 138 0.13 -10.83 -16.75
CA GLU A 138 0.98 -11.69 -17.60
C GLU A 138 2.34 -11.05 -17.84
N LYS A 139 2.38 -9.75 -18.10
CA LYS A 139 3.64 -9.01 -18.28
C LYS A 139 4.50 -9.02 -17.02
N HIS A 140 3.93 -8.72 -15.85
CA HIS A 140 4.68 -8.68 -14.59
C HIS A 140 5.12 -10.08 -14.14
N TRP A 141 4.27 -11.08 -14.33
CA TRP A 141 4.60 -12.47 -14.05
C TRP A 141 5.75 -12.96 -14.92
N ASN A 142 5.70 -12.73 -16.24
CA ASN A 142 6.80 -13.10 -17.14
C ASN A 142 8.11 -12.38 -16.77
N HIS A 143 8.05 -11.12 -16.33
CA HIS A 143 9.23 -10.44 -15.82
C HIS A 143 9.77 -11.13 -14.56
N PHE A 144 8.92 -11.46 -13.60
CA PHE A 144 9.32 -12.16 -12.38
C PHE A 144 9.98 -13.52 -12.68
N LYS A 145 9.33 -14.38 -13.49
CA LYS A 145 9.86 -15.70 -13.87
C LYS A 145 11.26 -15.66 -14.52
N ASN A 146 11.56 -14.57 -15.24
CA ASN A 146 12.84 -14.40 -15.91
C ASN A 146 13.96 -13.89 -14.99
N ASN A 147 13.63 -13.44 -13.78
CA ASN A 147 14.59 -12.80 -12.85
C ASN A 147 14.74 -13.54 -11.52
N ILE A 148 13.99 -14.63 -11.29
CA ILE A 148 14.11 -15.49 -10.11
C ILE A 148 14.66 -16.86 -10.49
N ASP A 149 15.31 -17.55 -9.54
CA ASP A 149 15.67 -18.96 -9.70
C ASP A 149 14.41 -19.82 -9.75
N GLN A 150 14.20 -20.49 -10.88
CA GLN A 150 13.04 -21.34 -11.12
C GLN A 150 13.02 -22.62 -10.27
N ASN A 151 14.12 -22.95 -9.60
CA ASN A 151 14.16 -24.08 -8.66
C ASN A 151 13.96 -23.64 -7.20
N SER A 152 13.75 -22.34 -6.96
CA SER A 152 13.54 -21.81 -5.61
C SER A 152 12.13 -22.12 -5.11
N GLU A 153 12.01 -22.32 -3.80
CA GLU A 153 10.72 -22.49 -3.12
C GLU A 153 9.81 -21.27 -3.33
N GLU A 154 10.38 -20.07 -3.30
CA GLU A 154 9.65 -18.83 -3.56
C GLU A 154 9.01 -18.81 -4.95
N PHE A 155 9.73 -19.27 -5.98
CA PHE A 155 9.20 -19.36 -7.33
C PHE A 155 8.02 -20.34 -7.41
N GLU A 156 8.15 -21.53 -6.84
CA GLU A 156 7.10 -22.55 -6.91
C GLU A 156 5.82 -22.10 -6.18
N ILE A 157 5.96 -21.47 -5.01
CA ILE A 157 4.82 -20.89 -4.27
C ILE A 157 4.14 -19.82 -5.12
N LYS A 158 4.90 -18.81 -5.59
CA LYS A 158 4.35 -17.72 -6.40
C LYS A 158 3.75 -18.22 -7.71
N ARG A 159 4.35 -19.24 -8.32
CA ARG A 159 3.83 -19.83 -9.55
C ARG A 159 2.44 -20.41 -9.34
N SER A 160 2.27 -21.25 -8.32
CA SER A 160 0.97 -21.85 -8.01
C SER A 160 -0.09 -20.77 -7.80
N GLU A 161 0.19 -19.79 -6.94
CA GLU A 161 -0.78 -18.74 -6.59
C GLU A 161 -1.10 -17.80 -7.77
N VAL A 162 -0.09 -17.44 -8.57
CA VAL A 162 -0.27 -16.51 -9.70
C VAL A 162 -0.99 -17.17 -10.87
N GLU A 163 -0.67 -18.43 -11.17
CA GLU A 163 -1.33 -19.17 -12.25
C GLU A 163 -2.82 -19.39 -11.92
N GLU A 164 -3.15 -19.73 -10.67
CA GLU A 164 -4.52 -19.81 -10.16
C GLU A 164 -5.28 -18.48 -10.32
N MET A 165 -4.72 -17.36 -9.82
CA MET A 165 -5.32 -16.03 -9.99
C MET A 165 -5.59 -15.69 -11.46
N MET A 166 -4.66 -16.01 -12.36
CA MET A 166 -4.83 -15.74 -13.79
C MET A 166 -5.94 -16.56 -14.42
N GLU A 167 -6.10 -17.82 -14.01
CA GLU A 167 -7.18 -18.68 -14.48
C GLU A 167 -8.54 -18.18 -14.02
N GLU A 168 -8.68 -17.81 -12.75
CA GLU A 168 -9.91 -17.22 -12.20
C GLU A 168 -10.30 -15.93 -12.94
N ILE A 169 -9.35 -15.02 -13.14
CA ILE A 169 -9.59 -13.76 -13.88
C ILE A 169 -10.02 -14.06 -15.33
N LYS A 170 -9.43 -15.07 -15.97
CA LYS A 170 -9.84 -15.48 -17.34
C LYS A 170 -11.25 -16.05 -17.36
N GLN A 171 -11.60 -16.87 -16.37
CA GLN A 171 -12.94 -17.45 -16.26
C GLN A 171 -14.01 -16.37 -16.12
N ILE A 172 -13.77 -15.37 -15.26
CA ILE A 172 -14.65 -14.20 -15.10
C ILE A 172 -14.95 -13.55 -16.45
N PHE A 173 -13.94 -13.37 -17.32
CA PHE A 173 -14.18 -12.77 -18.64
C PHE A 173 -14.84 -13.71 -19.64
N SER A 174 -14.62 -15.03 -19.55
CA SER A 174 -15.28 -15.99 -20.44
C SER A 174 -16.75 -16.27 -20.10
N GLU A 175 -17.16 -16.09 -18.84
CA GLU A 175 -18.56 -16.27 -18.40
C GLU A 175 -19.43 -15.04 -18.69
N ASN A 176 -18.80 -13.89 -18.96
CA ASN A 176 -19.47 -12.62 -19.25
C ASN A 176 -19.60 -12.31 -20.76
N GLU A 177 -19.18 -13.25 -21.64
CA GLU A 177 -19.37 -13.21 -23.10
C GLU A 177 -20.61 -14.00 -23.55
#